data_AF-B8QEI8-F1
#
_entry.id   AF-B8QEI8-F1
#
_cell.length_a   1.000
_cell.length_b   1.000
_cell.length_c   1.000
_cell.angle_alpha   90.00
_cell.angle_beta   90.00
_cell.angle_gamma   90.00
#
_symmetry.space_group_name_H-M   'P 1'
#
loop_
_entity.id
_entity.type
_entity.pdbx_description
1 polymer ?
#
loop_
_entity_poly.entity_id
_entity_poly.type
_entity_poly.pdbx_seq_one_letter_code
_entity_poly.pdbx_strand_id
1 'polypeptide(L)'
;MFKTILVLVVALNLLGAFTYASPRPDDKKNQGSASVDVQNERGEGTKVDARVRQELWRSDDGRTRAQAYGHWDRTYGGRNHGERSYGGGMRIEHTWGN
;
A
#
# COMPACT_ATOMS: atom_id res chain seq x y z
N MET A 1 -1.32 11.14 25.76
CA MET A 1 -0.18 10.19 25.70
C MET A 1 -0.54 8.83 25.13
N PHE A 2 -1.58 8.13 25.62
CA PHE A 2 -1.95 6.79 25.11
C PHE A 2 -2.27 6.72 23.60
N LYS A 3 -2.92 7.74 23.04
CA LYS A 3 -3.27 7.79 21.60
C LYS A 3 -2.04 7.81 20.69
N THR A 4 -0.96 8.49 21.09
CA THR A 4 0.29 8.60 20.33
C THR A 4 1.06 7.28 20.32
N ILE A 5 1.05 6.56 21.44
CA ILE A 5 1.69 5.24 21.58
C ILE A 5 0.95 4.22 20.70
N LEU A 6 -0.37 4.26 20.65
CA LEU A 6 -1.16 3.34 19.82
C LEU A 6 -0.88 3.55 18.31
N VAL A 7 -0.79 4.81 17.86
CA VAL A 7 -0.44 5.14 16.48
C VAL A 7 0.98 4.69 16.15
N LEU A 8 1.94 4.90 17.05
CA LEU A 8 3.31 4.41 16.89
C LEU A 8 3.36 2.89 16.82
N VAL A 9 2.62 2.16 17.66
CA VAL A 9 2.59 0.70 17.65
C VAL A 9 1.96 0.15 16.38
N VAL A 10 0.87 0.76 15.90
CA VAL A 10 0.24 0.38 14.62
C VAL A 10 1.19 0.66 13.45
N ALA A 11 1.81 1.84 13.42
CA ALA A 11 2.81 2.18 12.40
C ALA A 11 4.01 1.22 12.46
N LEU A 12 4.49 0.84 13.66
CA LEU A 12 5.57 -0.12 13.83
C LEU A 12 5.19 -1.52 13.34
N ASN A 13 3.96 -1.98 13.61
CA ASN A 13 3.49 -3.29 13.14
C ASN A 13 3.28 -3.31 11.62
N LEU A 14 2.81 -2.20 11.03
CA LEU A 14 2.71 -2.06 9.58
C LEU A 14 4.10 -1.99 8.93
N LEU A 15 5.07 -1.30 9.54
CA LEU A 15 6.48 -1.30 9.11
C LEU A 15 7.11 -2.70 9.23
N GLY A 16 6.84 -3.44 10.30
CA GLY A 16 7.33 -4.81 10.49
C GLY A 16 6.70 -5.82 9.53
N ALA A 17 5.42 -5.66 9.20
CA ALA A 17 4.79 -6.41 8.11
C ALA A 17 5.41 -6.04 6.75
N PHE A 18 5.77 -4.77 6.57
CA PHE A 18 6.48 -4.29 5.38
C PHE A 18 7.86 -4.92 5.25
N THR A 19 8.66 -5.10 6.31
CA THR A 19 9.98 -5.74 6.16
C THR A 19 9.89 -7.23 5.83
N TYR A 20 8.80 -7.89 6.21
CA TYR A 20 8.54 -9.30 5.84
C TYR A 20 7.88 -9.46 4.46
N ALA A 21 7.05 -8.51 4.05
CA ALA A 21 6.36 -8.54 2.76
C ALA A 21 7.10 -7.79 1.64
N SER A 22 8.09 -6.96 1.98
CA SER A 22 8.98 -6.34 0.99
C SER A 22 9.96 -7.40 0.51
N PRO A 23 9.99 -7.69 -0.81
CA PRO A 23 11.04 -8.50 -1.38
C PRO A 23 12.39 -7.89 -1.00
N ARG A 24 13.33 -8.73 -0.55
CA ARG A 24 14.71 -8.31 -0.30
C ARG A 24 15.27 -7.57 -1.53
N PRO A 25 16.03 -6.50 -1.35
CA PRO A 25 16.44 -5.60 -2.43
C PRO A 25 17.42 -6.21 -3.45
N ASP A 26 17.89 -7.44 -3.26
CA ASP A 26 19.05 -7.95 -4.01
C ASP A 26 18.72 -8.72 -5.29
N ASP A 27 17.46 -8.97 -5.65
CA ASP A 27 17.16 -9.66 -6.91
C ASP A 27 15.96 -9.07 -7.65
N LYS A 28 16.28 -8.40 -8.77
CA LYS A 28 15.45 -8.00 -9.93
C LYS A 28 14.93 -6.57 -9.94
N LYS A 29 15.24 -5.90 -11.07
CA LYS A 29 14.63 -4.69 -11.64
C LYS A 29 13.41 -4.18 -10.86
N ASN A 30 13.59 -3.06 -10.16
CA ASN A 30 12.54 -2.20 -9.59
C ASN A 30 11.25 -2.17 -10.43
N GLN A 31 10.26 -3.01 -10.09
CA GLN A 31 8.92 -2.93 -10.65
C GLN A 31 7.81 -3.06 -9.59
N GLY A 32 8.17 -2.93 -8.31
CA GLY A 32 7.25 -2.77 -7.21
C GLY A 32 7.34 -1.37 -6.62
N SER A 33 6.21 -0.77 -6.29
CA SER A 33 6.13 0.46 -5.50
C SER A 33 5.23 0.23 -4.29
N ALA A 34 5.67 0.74 -3.14
CA ALA A 34 4.95 0.59 -1.91
C ALA A 34 5.05 1.92 -1.14
N SER A 35 3.92 2.44 -0.69
CA SER A 35 3.82 3.77 -0.07
C SER A 35 2.94 3.72 1.15
N VAL A 36 3.34 4.40 2.21
CA VAL A 36 2.55 4.60 3.42
C VAL A 36 2.41 6.09 3.63
N ASP A 37 1.19 6.52 3.90
CA ASP A 37 0.82 7.91 4.10
C ASP A 37 0.02 8.05 5.40
N VAL A 38 0.32 9.10 6.17
CA VAL A 38 -0.36 9.38 7.43
C VAL A 38 -0.84 10.82 7.41
N GLN A 39 -2.15 10.99 7.29
CA GLN A 39 -2.80 12.30 7.28
C GLN A 39 -3.55 12.52 8.59
N ASN A 40 -3.24 13.61 9.28
CA ASN A 40 -4.01 14.04 10.44
C ASN A 40 -4.89 15.22 10.04
N GLU A 41 -6.20 15.00 10.03
CA GLU A 41 -7.20 16.02 9.76
C GLU A 41 -7.83 16.49 11.06
N ARG A 42 -7.82 17.81 11.28
CA ARG A 42 -8.31 18.42 12.51
C ARG A 42 -9.84 18.26 12.60
N GLY A 43 -10.29 17.39 13.51
CA GLY A 43 -11.71 17.10 13.75
C GLY A 43 -12.17 15.78 13.13
N GLU A 44 -11.55 15.35 12.04
CA GLU A 44 -11.92 14.14 11.30
C GLU A 44 -11.15 12.90 11.78
N GLY A 45 -9.88 13.04 12.17
CA GLY A 45 -9.07 11.95 12.73
C GLY A 45 -7.67 11.83 12.13
N THR A 46 -6.95 10.76 12.48
CA THR A 46 -5.70 10.37 11.82
C THR A 46 -5.97 9.22 10.86
N LYS A 47 -5.88 9.49 9.56
CA LYS A 47 -5.95 8.47 8.53
C LYS A 47 -4.55 7.89 8.27
N VAL A 48 -4.46 6.58 8.28
CA VAL A 48 -3.29 5.81 7.86
C VAL A 48 -3.66 5.10 6.57
N ASP A 49 -2.90 5.32 5.51
CA ASP A 49 -3.09 4.72 4.19
C ASP A 49 -1.82 3.98 3.81
N ALA A 50 -1.97 2.76 3.30
CA ALA A 50 -0.88 1.93 2.80
C ALA A 50 -1.28 1.38 1.44
N ARG A 51 -0.37 1.50 0.46
CA ARG A 51 -0.57 1.02 -0.91
C ARG A 51 0.63 0.23 -1.35
N VAL A 52 0.36 -0.86 -2.06
CA VAL A 52 1.37 -1.69 -2.70
C VAL A 52 0.97 -1.93 -4.14
N ARG A 53 1.95 -1.89 -5.04
CA ARG A 53 1.80 -2.25 -6.44
C ARG A 53 3.03 -3.03 -6.85
N GLN A 54 2.85 -4.11 -7.58
CA GLN A 54 3.94 -4.94 -8.07
C GLN A 54 3.64 -5.42 -9.48
N GLU A 55 4.55 -5.19 -10.42
CA GLU A 55 4.52 -5.86 -11.71
C GLU A 55 4.90 -7.33 -11.49
N LEU A 56 4.00 -8.23 -11.86
CA LEU A 56 4.21 -9.67 -11.75
C LEU A 56 4.91 -10.21 -12.99
N TRP A 57 4.53 -9.69 -14.14
CA TRP A 57 5.03 -10.16 -15.42
C TRP A 57 4.90 -9.08 -16.49
N ARG A 58 5.80 -9.15 -17.45
CA ARG A 58 5.81 -8.31 -18.64
C ARG A 58 6.27 -9.16 -19.81
N SER A 59 5.54 -9.06 -20.91
CA SER A 59 5.96 -9.64 -22.18
C SER A 59 7.25 -8.97 -22.67
N ASP A 60 8.09 -9.71 -23.40
CA ASP A 60 9.36 -9.22 -23.95
C ASP A 60 9.15 -8.06 -24.95
N ASP A 61 8.00 -8.06 -25.63
CA ASP A 61 7.57 -6.98 -26.53
C ASP A 61 7.02 -5.74 -25.80
N GLY A 62 6.90 -5.81 -24.46
CA GLY A 62 6.35 -4.75 -23.61
C GLY A 62 4.85 -4.48 -23.81
N ARG A 63 4.16 -5.24 -24.67
CA ARG A 63 2.73 -5.01 -24.99
C ARG A 63 1.80 -5.56 -23.93
N THR A 64 2.21 -6.65 -23.28
CA THR A 64 1.42 -7.25 -22.20
C THR A 64 2.11 -7.02 -20.86
N ARG A 65 1.34 -6.60 -19.86
CA ARG A 65 1.80 -6.42 -18.49
C ARG A 65 0.76 -6.96 -17.51
N ALA A 66 1.22 -7.74 -16.53
CA ALA A 66 0.44 -8.16 -15.38
C ALA A 66 0.94 -7.46 -14.12
N GLN A 67 0.02 -6.88 -13.34
CA GLN A 67 0.32 -6.14 -12.12
C GLN A 67 -0.59 -6.62 -10.99
N ALA A 68 -0.06 -6.80 -9.80
CA ALA A 68 -0.83 -6.89 -8.57
C ALA A 68 -0.86 -5.54 -7.86
N TYR A 69 -1.96 -5.24 -7.20
CA TYR A 69 -2.09 -4.05 -6.36
C TYR A 69 -2.90 -4.35 -5.11
N GLY A 70 -2.61 -3.62 -4.05
CA GLY A 70 -3.31 -3.69 -2.78
C GLY A 70 -3.35 -2.31 -2.14
N HIS A 71 -4.43 -2.04 -1.42
CA HIS A 71 -4.56 -0.88 -0.57
C HIS A 71 -5.19 -1.29 0.76
N TRP A 72 -4.81 -0.58 1.80
CA TRP A 72 -5.39 -0.66 3.13
C TRP A 72 -5.37 0.73 3.74
N ASP A 73 -6.49 1.16 4.28
CA ASP A 73 -6.60 2.40 5.02
C ASP A 73 -7.40 2.22 6.30
N ARG A 74 -7.04 3.03 7.30
CA ARG A 74 -7.74 3.07 8.58
C ARG A 74 -7.66 4.44 9.22
N THR A 75 -8.80 4.91 9.71
CA THR A 75 -8.91 6.19 10.41
C THR A 75 -9.02 5.97 11.92
N TYR A 76 -8.17 6.69 12.65
CA TYR A 76 -8.05 6.64 14.11
C TYR A 76 -8.41 8.00 14.71
N GLY A 77 -9.49 8.01 15.49
CA GLY A 77 -9.94 9.19 16.22
C GLY A 77 -10.78 10.13 15.36
N GLY A 78 -11.27 11.22 15.96
CA GLY A 78 -12.17 12.15 15.27
C GLY A 78 -13.54 11.55 14.96
N ARG A 79 -14.31 12.24 14.10
CA ARG A 79 -15.65 11.82 13.69
C ARG A 79 -15.64 10.54 12.86
N ASN A 80 -14.55 10.30 12.15
CA ASN A 80 -14.38 9.17 11.23
C ASN A 80 -13.64 7.99 11.90
N HIS A 81 -13.64 7.94 13.23
CA HIS A 81 -12.99 6.87 13.97
C HIS A 81 -13.55 5.50 13.59
N GLY A 82 -12.65 4.59 13.17
CA GLY A 82 -13.02 3.21 12.83
C GLY A 82 -13.36 2.99 11.37
N GLU A 83 -13.40 4.04 10.55
CA GLU A 83 -13.41 3.88 9.10
C GLU A 83 -12.19 3.08 8.66
N ARG A 84 -12.43 2.09 7.80
CA ARG A 84 -11.40 1.24 7.22
C ARG A 84 -11.82 0.86 5.83
N SER A 85 -10.87 0.83 4.92
CA SER A 85 -11.07 0.26 3.60
C SER A 85 -9.85 -0.58 3.24
N TYR A 86 -10.08 -1.66 2.53
CA TYR A 86 -9.02 -2.53 2.05
C TYR A 86 -9.49 -3.22 0.80
N GLY A 87 -8.55 -3.47 -0.11
CA GLY A 87 -8.85 -4.15 -1.34
C GLY A 87 -7.59 -4.42 -2.12
N GLY A 88 -7.61 -5.49 -2.88
CA GLY A 88 -6.52 -5.85 -3.75
C GLY A 88 -7.05 -6.47 -5.02
N GLY A 89 -6.21 -6.49 -6.03
CA GLY A 89 -6.56 -7.04 -7.32
C GLY A 89 -5.34 -7.30 -8.17
N MET A 90 -5.61 -7.95 -9.30
CA MET A 90 -4.66 -8.13 -10.38
C MET A 90 -5.20 -7.41 -11.60
N ARG A 91 -4.31 -6.73 -12.32
CA ARG A 91 -4.61 -6.05 -13.57
C ARG A 91 -3.73 -6.62 -14.65
N ILE A 92 -4.35 -7.06 -15.74
CA ILE A 92 -3.66 -7.44 -16.97
C ILE A 92 -3.98 -6.35 -18.00
N GLU A 93 -2.94 -5.71 -18.51
CA GLU A 93 -3.04 -4.76 -19.61
C GLU A 93 -2.35 -5.35 -20.84
N HIS A 94 -3.04 -5.27 -21.98
CA HIS A 94 -2.48 -5.61 -23.28
C HIS A 94 -2.72 -4.43 -24.23
N THR A 95 -1.64 -3.84 -24.73
CA THR A 95 -1.69 -2.76 -25.71
C THR A 95 -1.64 -3.35 -27.11
N TRP A 96 -2.76 -3.28 -27.83
CA TRP A 96 -2.81 -3.58 -29.26
C TRP A 96 -2.34 -2.34 -30.01
N GLY A 97 -1.22 -2.46 -30.73
CA GLY A 97 -0.66 -1.36 -31.51
C GLY A 97 -1.53 -1.01 -32.72
N ASN A 98 -1.58 0.29 -33.01
CA ASN A 98 -1.83 0.85 -34.34
C ASN A 98 -0.50 0.92 -35.10
#